data_AF-A0A6N6KL77-F1
#
_entry.id   AF-A0A6N6KL77-F1
#
_cell.length_a   1.000
_cell.length_b   1.000
_cell.length_c   1.000
_cell.angle_alpha   90.00
_cell.angle_beta   90.00
_cell.angle_gamma   90.00
#
_symmetry.space_group_name_H-M   'P 1'
#
loop_
_entity.id
_entity.type
_entity.pdbx_description
1 polymer ?
#
loop_
_entity_poly.entity_id
_entity_poly.type
_entity_poly.pdbx_seq_one_letter_code
_entity_poly.pdbx_strand_id
1 'polypeptide(L)'
;MMKNKLFYLPVLAIFAFLMVACSSEKKNDTELREDDNGISVNVNEDGEKANININEDGINIDIENEDGTVKIKADNLQDALKQLNDGKDVIVIDHRDLKELFPKSIGSFDLVSSESQKTGFGDIKTSVANAEYEDGNSTLELTIVDSGGFGLAINALAGWTNIEMDKETSTGYERTTTIDGYKGFESYDTASEDGSIAVIIKDRVLYSAEITNGSERQLKRGHKAVDIDDIEKMIKRTEK
;
A
#
# COMPACT_ATOMS: atom_id res chain seq x y z
N MET A 1 17.81 33.27 27.59
CA MET A 1 18.25 32.38 26.49
C MET A 1 17.06 31.50 26.14
N MET A 2 16.17 32.00 25.27
CA MET A 2 14.92 31.35 24.89
C MET A 2 15.23 30.26 23.85
N LYS A 3 14.90 29.00 24.16
CA LYS A 3 14.95 27.91 23.18
C LYS A 3 13.56 27.76 22.56
N ASN A 4 13.49 27.99 21.27
CA ASN A 4 12.30 27.84 20.43
C ASN A 4 11.72 26.42 20.57
N LYS A 5 10.54 26.29 21.16
CA LYS A 5 9.66 25.11 21.10
C LYS A 5 8.29 25.57 20.59
N LEU A 6 8.09 25.68 19.27
CA LEU A 6 6.74 25.97 18.74
C LEU A 6 6.53 25.61 17.25
N PHE A 7 7.15 24.57 16.70
CA PHE A 7 7.00 24.29 15.25
C PHE A 7 6.71 22.84 14.82
N TYR A 8 6.32 21.95 15.74
CA TYR A 8 5.99 20.55 15.40
C TYR A 8 4.50 20.19 15.52
N LEU A 9 3.61 21.16 15.75
CA LEU A 9 2.20 20.89 16.04
C LEU A 9 1.22 20.72 14.84
N PRO A 10 1.53 21.07 13.56
CA PRO A 10 0.54 20.89 12.50
C PRO A 10 0.73 19.67 11.59
N VAL A 11 1.86 18.93 11.67
CA VAL A 11 2.15 17.85 10.69
C VAL A 11 1.56 16.50 11.13
N LEU A 12 1.45 16.23 12.44
CA LEU A 12 0.93 14.94 12.95
C LEU A 12 -0.61 14.86 12.89
N ALA A 13 -1.30 16.00 13.01
CA ALA A 13 -2.76 16.07 12.83
C ALA A 13 -3.19 15.73 11.38
N ILE A 14 -2.29 15.90 10.41
CA ILE A 14 -2.56 15.58 8.99
C ILE A 14 -2.49 14.06 8.76
N PHE A 15 -1.64 13.32 9.49
CA PHE A 15 -1.51 11.87 9.31
C PHE A 15 -2.69 11.08 9.92
N ALA A 16 -3.25 11.56 11.03
CA ALA A 16 -4.50 11.03 11.56
C ALA A 16 -5.71 11.35 10.65
N PHE A 17 -5.66 12.44 9.87
CA PHE A 17 -6.69 12.80 8.92
C PHE A 17 -6.60 12.02 7.59
N LEU A 18 -5.41 11.53 7.21
CA LEU A 18 -5.24 10.74 5.97
C LEU A 18 -5.88 9.34 6.06
N MET A 19 -6.01 8.76 7.25
CA MET A 19 -6.78 7.50 7.43
C MET A 19 -8.31 7.70 7.35
N VAL A 20 -8.80 8.95 7.39
CA VAL A 20 -10.25 9.27 7.38
C VAL A 20 -10.83 9.39 5.95
N ALA A 21 -9.99 9.45 4.91
CA ALA A 21 -10.47 9.83 3.56
C ALA A 21 -10.90 8.67 2.64
N CYS A 22 -10.73 7.40 3.02
CA CYS A 22 -11.09 6.26 2.16
C CYS A 22 -11.87 5.17 2.91
N SER A 23 -13.05 5.46 3.47
CA SER A 23 -14.11 4.44 3.58
C SER A 23 -15.45 5.08 3.96
N SER A 24 -16.50 4.62 3.30
CA SER A 24 -17.89 5.04 3.49
C SER A 24 -18.39 4.80 4.92
N GLU A 25 -18.82 5.89 5.56
CA GLU A 25 -19.96 5.97 6.49
C GLU A 25 -20.19 4.77 7.44
N LYS A 26 -19.18 4.42 8.23
CA LYS A 26 -19.33 3.71 9.52
C LYS A 26 -18.87 4.62 10.65
N LYS A 27 -19.55 4.55 11.80
CA LYS A 27 -19.27 5.39 12.97
C LYS A 27 -17.97 4.95 13.63
N ASN A 28 -16.92 5.74 13.47
CA ASN A 28 -15.67 5.60 14.22
C ASN A 28 -15.74 6.40 15.52
N ASP A 29 -15.58 5.71 16.66
CA ASP A 29 -15.47 6.35 17.98
C ASP A 29 -13.98 6.58 18.28
N THR A 30 -13.43 7.70 17.79
CA THR A 30 -12.08 8.16 18.13
C THR A 30 -12.15 9.06 19.37
N GLU A 31 -11.47 8.68 20.46
CA GLU A 31 -11.35 9.51 21.65
C GLU A 31 -9.92 10.03 21.81
N LEU A 32 -9.78 11.36 21.96
CA LEU A 32 -8.53 12.04 22.26
C LEU A 32 -8.58 12.56 23.69
N ARG A 33 -7.62 12.17 24.54
CA ARG A 33 -7.44 12.75 25.87
C ARG A 33 -6.01 13.27 26.01
N GLU A 34 -5.92 14.55 26.34
CA GLU A 34 -4.69 15.18 26.85
C GLU A 34 -4.74 15.19 28.39
N ASP A 35 -3.70 14.69 29.03
CA ASP A 35 -3.49 14.85 30.47
C ASP A 35 -2.04 15.29 30.79
N ASP A 36 -1.74 15.51 32.07
CA ASP A 36 -0.42 16.00 32.52
C ASP A 36 0.74 15.08 32.10
N ASN A 37 0.45 13.83 31.73
CA ASN A 37 1.43 12.86 31.30
C ASN A 37 1.52 12.71 29.78
N GLY A 38 0.61 13.25 28.95
CA GLY A 38 0.74 13.16 27.50
C GLY A 38 -0.56 13.15 26.69
N ILE A 39 -0.46 12.66 25.45
CA ILE A 39 -1.57 12.50 24.50
C ILE A 39 -1.91 11.01 24.38
N SER A 40 -3.18 10.67 24.58
CA SER A 40 -3.72 9.34 24.33
C SER A 40 -4.74 9.36 23.19
N VAL A 41 -4.58 8.44 22.23
CA VAL A 41 -5.51 8.22 21.12
C VAL A 41 -6.02 6.80 21.20
N ASN A 42 -7.34 6.65 21.25
CA ASN A 42 -8.00 5.34 21.21
C ASN A 42 -8.81 5.22 19.94
N VAL A 43 -8.55 4.16 19.18
CA VAL A 43 -9.30 3.79 17.96
C VAL A 43 -9.91 2.42 18.20
N ASN A 44 -11.23 2.31 18.00
CA ASN A 44 -11.95 1.04 18.08
C ASN A 44 -12.70 0.84 16.76
N GLU A 45 -12.38 -0.21 16.02
CA GLU A 45 -13.04 -0.53 14.75
C GLU A 45 -13.18 -2.06 14.59
N ASP A 46 -14.40 -2.54 14.37
CA ASP A 46 -14.72 -3.94 14.03
C ASP A 46 -13.98 -5.03 14.85
N GLY A 47 -13.77 -4.81 16.15
CA GLY A 47 -13.12 -5.77 17.07
C GLY A 47 -11.63 -5.54 17.30
N GLU A 48 -11.01 -4.65 16.51
CA GLU A 48 -9.64 -4.18 16.69
C GLU A 48 -9.61 -2.92 17.58
N LYS A 49 -8.62 -2.86 18.48
CA LYS A 49 -8.40 -1.69 19.34
C LYS A 49 -6.95 -1.25 19.26
N ALA A 50 -6.72 0.02 18.95
CA ALA A 50 -5.40 0.62 19.03
C ALA A 50 -5.40 1.71 20.09
N ASN A 51 -4.49 1.58 21.07
CA ASN A 51 -4.21 2.60 22.07
C ASN A 51 -2.82 3.17 21.81
N ILE A 52 -2.73 4.47 21.53
CA ILE A 52 -1.47 5.18 21.29
C ILE A 52 -1.27 6.18 22.42
N ASN A 53 -0.23 6.00 23.23
CA ASN A 53 0.15 6.91 24.30
C ASN A 53 1.48 7.59 23.99
N ILE A 54 1.50 8.92 23.88
CA ILE A 54 2.69 9.73 23.62
C ILE A 54 2.96 10.60 24.84
N ASN A 55 4.08 10.38 25.52
CA ASN A 55 4.47 11.07 26.75
C ASN A 55 5.95 11.45 26.76
N GLU A 56 6.43 12.05 27.86
CA GLU A 56 7.86 12.38 28.01
C GLU A 56 8.78 11.14 27.98
N ASP A 57 8.24 9.96 28.31
CA ASP A 57 8.95 8.68 28.31
C ASP A 57 8.93 7.97 26.94
N GLY A 58 8.30 8.57 25.92
CA GLY A 58 8.26 8.07 24.54
C GLY A 58 6.85 7.77 24.01
N ILE A 59 6.79 6.87 23.04
CA ILE A 59 5.59 6.42 22.33
C ILE A 59 5.32 4.96 22.71
N ASN A 60 4.12 4.68 23.20
CA ASN A 60 3.63 3.33 23.44
C ASN A 60 2.41 3.07 22.54
N ILE A 61 2.44 1.97 21.79
CA ILE A 61 1.33 1.54 20.92
C ILE A 61 0.94 0.14 21.35
N ASP A 62 -0.31 -0.03 21.79
CA ASP A 62 -0.92 -1.33 22.07
C ASP A 62 -2.01 -1.58 21.02
N ILE A 63 -1.83 -2.58 20.15
CA ILE A 63 -2.81 -3.02 19.15
C ILE A 63 -3.38 -4.35 19.63
N GLU A 64 -4.68 -4.42 19.88
CA GLU A 64 -5.41 -5.64 20.24
C GLU A 64 -6.29 -6.05 19.06
N ASN A 65 -6.00 -7.21 18.47
CA ASN A 65 -6.77 -7.82 17.40
C ASN A 65 -7.20 -9.25 17.80
N GLU A 66 -7.94 -9.95 16.94
CA GLU A 66 -8.36 -11.34 17.17
C GLU A 66 -7.16 -12.30 17.42
N ASP A 67 -6.01 -12.01 16.81
CA ASP A 67 -4.79 -12.80 16.91
C ASP A 67 -3.93 -12.49 18.16
N GLY A 68 -4.33 -11.52 18.99
CA GLY A 68 -3.67 -11.15 20.24
C GLY A 68 -3.25 -9.67 20.31
N THR A 69 -2.39 -9.36 21.29
CA THR A 69 -1.93 -7.98 21.56
C THR A 69 -0.50 -7.76 21.07
N VAL A 70 -0.30 -6.79 20.18
CA VAL A 70 1.01 -6.26 19.78
C VAL A 70 1.33 -5.04 20.64
N LYS A 71 2.49 -5.05 21.32
CA LYS A 71 2.95 -3.93 22.16
C LYS A 71 4.25 -3.35 21.63
N ILE A 72 4.27 -2.05 21.42
CA ILE A 72 5.43 -1.33 20.89
C ILE A 72 5.77 -0.21 21.84
N LYS A 73 7.03 -0.17 22.28
CA LYS A 73 7.56 0.91 23.12
C LYS A 73 8.77 1.50 22.44
N ALA A 74 8.72 2.80 22.15
CA ALA A 74 9.72 3.48 21.35
C ALA A 74 10.01 4.88 21.88
N ASP A 75 11.26 5.32 21.80
CA ASP A 75 11.66 6.65 22.28
C ASP A 75 11.15 7.77 21.34
N ASN A 76 10.93 7.44 20.07
CA ASN A 76 10.42 8.36 19.06
C ASN A 76 9.63 7.60 17.97
N LEU A 77 9.00 8.36 17.07
CA LEU A 77 8.17 7.81 16.00
C LEU A 77 8.96 6.91 15.03
N GLN A 78 10.23 7.23 14.77
CA GLN A 78 11.09 6.44 13.89
C GLN A 78 11.39 5.07 14.49
N ASP A 79 11.65 4.99 15.79
CA ASP A 79 11.87 3.73 16.50
C ASP A 79 10.60 2.88 16.60
N ALA A 80 9.43 3.51 16.74
CA ALA A 80 8.14 2.82 16.72
C ALA A 80 7.89 2.19 15.34
N LEU A 81 8.12 2.96 14.28
CA LEU A 81 7.97 2.52 12.90
C LEU A 81 8.98 1.43 12.52
N LYS A 82 10.22 1.50 13.01
CA LYS A 82 11.20 0.41 12.85
C LYS A 82 10.73 -0.87 13.53
N GLN A 83 10.20 -0.79 14.76
CA GLN A 83 9.68 -1.97 15.44
C GLN A 83 8.46 -2.58 14.73
N LEU A 84 7.59 -1.74 14.15
CA LEU A 84 6.49 -2.19 13.29
C LEU A 84 6.97 -2.88 12.00
N ASN A 85 8.21 -2.62 11.57
CA ASN A 85 8.85 -3.23 10.41
C ASN A 85 9.87 -4.33 10.80
N ASP A 86 9.63 -5.05 11.90
CA ASP A 86 10.52 -6.09 12.45
C ASP A 86 11.97 -5.61 12.71
N GLY A 87 12.15 -4.30 12.94
CA GLY A 87 13.46 -3.68 13.17
C GLY A 87 14.34 -3.54 11.92
N LYS A 88 13.81 -3.79 10.71
CA LYS A 88 14.58 -3.75 9.46
C LYS A 88 14.56 -2.36 8.84
N ASP A 89 15.69 -1.95 8.26
CA ASP A 89 15.78 -0.75 7.44
C ASP A 89 14.99 -0.94 6.13
N VAL A 90 14.26 0.09 5.72
CA VAL A 90 13.46 0.09 4.49
C VAL A 90 14.34 0.53 3.32
N ILE A 91 14.84 -0.45 2.56
CA ILE A 91 15.57 -0.22 1.31
C ILE A 91 14.64 -0.56 0.16
N VAL A 92 14.25 0.44 -0.62
CA VAL A 92 13.41 0.27 -1.81
C VAL A 92 14.25 0.14 -3.09
N ILE A 93 13.69 -0.53 -4.09
CA ILE A 93 14.15 -0.54 -5.48
C ILE A 93 14.13 0.89 -6.01
N ASP A 94 15.11 1.29 -6.83
CA ASP A 94 15.08 2.63 -7.44
C ASP A 94 13.85 2.75 -8.35
N HIS A 95 13.08 3.81 -8.18
CA HIS A 95 11.84 4.04 -8.92
C HIS A 95 12.07 4.10 -10.44
N ARG A 96 13.28 4.50 -10.88
CA ARG A 96 13.63 4.50 -12.31
C ARG A 96 13.78 3.09 -12.85
N ASP A 97 14.36 2.18 -12.06
CA ASP A 97 14.49 0.77 -12.41
C ASP A 97 13.10 0.12 -12.54
N LEU A 98 12.17 0.43 -11.63
CA LEU A 98 10.78 -0.03 -11.73
C LEU A 98 10.12 0.48 -13.02
N LYS A 99 10.31 1.75 -13.36
CA LYS A 99 9.74 2.35 -14.58
C LYS A 99 10.29 1.71 -15.86
N GLU A 100 11.53 1.25 -15.85
CA GLU A 100 12.14 0.58 -17.00
C GLU A 100 11.50 -0.79 -17.32
N LEU A 101 10.73 -1.36 -16.39
CA LEU A 101 9.97 -2.60 -16.63
C LEU A 101 8.77 -2.38 -17.56
N PHE A 102 8.33 -1.14 -17.76
CA PHE A 102 7.21 -0.84 -18.63
C PHE A 102 7.63 -0.82 -20.10
N PRO A 103 7.10 -1.72 -20.95
CA PRO A 103 7.43 -1.73 -22.37
C PRO A 103 6.83 -0.52 -23.08
N LYS A 104 7.36 -0.19 -24.26
CA LYS A 104 6.86 0.93 -25.08
C LYS A 104 5.46 0.70 -25.68
N SER A 105 5.00 -0.54 -25.73
CA SER A 105 3.71 -0.95 -26.31
C SER A 105 3.31 -2.33 -25.79
N ILE A 106 2.01 -2.58 -25.65
CA ILE A 106 1.45 -3.87 -25.20
C ILE A 106 0.35 -4.31 -26.17
N GLY A 107 0.70 -5.13 -27.16
CA GLY A 107 -0.25 -5.48 -28.22
C GLY A 107 -0.59 -4.25 -29.06
N SER A 108 -1.85 -3.80 -29.01
CA SER A 108 -2.34 -2.58 -29.67
C SER A 108 -2.27 -1.33 -28.78
N PHE A 109 -1.98 -1.49 -27.49
CA PHE A 109 -1.84 -0.38 -26.56
C PHE A 109 -0.50 0.32 -26.75
N ASP A 110 -0.54 1.63 -27.02
CA ASP A 110 0.65 2.49 -27.10
C ASP A 110 0.88 3.18 -25.76
N LEU A 111 2.15 3.28 -25.33
CA LEU A 111 2.51 3.98 -24.10
C LEU A 111 2.24 5.49 -24.25
N VAL A 112 1.38 6.03 -23.39
CA VAL A 112 1.03 7.46 -23.36
C VAL A 112 1.90 8.19 -22.34
N SER A 113 2.00 7.64 -21.13
CA SER A 113 2.76 8.25 -20.06
C SER A 113 3.49 7.18 -19.24
N SER A 114 4.68 7.53 -18.74
CA SER A 114 5.35 6.72 -17.72
C SER A 114 6.06 7.63 -16.74
N GLU A 115 5.73 7.47 -15.47
CA GLU A 115 6.28 8.26 -14.39
C GLU A 115 6.75 7.36 -13.26
N SER A 116 7.58 7.94 -12.41
CA SER A 116 8.11 7.21 -11.27
C SER A 116 8.59 8.19 -10.24
N GLN A 117 8.40 7.85 -8.99
CA GLN A 117 8.80 8.67 -7.88
C GLN A 117 9.24 7.82 -6.69
N LYS A 118 10.09 8.42 -5.87
CA LYS A 118 10.43 7.90 -4.55
C LYS A 118 10.00 8.92 -3.52
N THR A 119 9.12 8.50 -2.62
CA THR A 119 8.65 9.29 -1.49
C THR A 119 9.16 8.66 -0.21
N GLY A 120 9.22 9.43 0.87
CA GLY A 120 9.68 8.89 2.15
C GLY A 120 9.63 9.90 3.28
N PHE A 121 9.58 9.37 4.50
CA PHE A 121 9.65 10.12 5.75
C PHE A 121 10.61 9.41 6.70
N GLY A 122 11.71 10.08 7.08
CA GLY A 122 12.78 9.45 7.84
C GLY A 122 13.38 8.26 7.08
N ASP A 123 13.41 7.10 7.74
CA ASP A 123 13.91 5.85 7.15
C ASP A 123 12.87 5.08 6.34
N ILE A 124 11.58 5.45 6.40
CA ILE A 124 10.55 4.84 5.56
C ILE A 124 10.63 5.44 4.16
N LYS A 125 10.68 4.57 3.16
CA LYS A 125 10.69 4.95 1.76
C LYS A 125 9.68 4.10 1.01
N THR A 126 9.06 4.69 0.01
CA THR A 126 8.24 4.01 -0.98
C THR A 126 8.72 4.40 -2.36
N SER A 127 8.86 3.41 -3.22
CA SER A 127 9.18 3.59 -4.64
C SER A 127 7.96 3.22 -5.46
N VAL A 128 7.55 4.10 -6.37
CA VAL A 128 6.37 3.91 -7.21
C VAL A 128 6.74 4.18 -8.65
N ALA A 129 6.25 3.34 -9.56
CA ALA A 129 6.27 3.60 -10.99
C ALA A 129 4.89 3.31 -11.59
N ASN A 130 4.43 4.20 -12.46
CA ASN A 130 3.14 4.09 -13.16
C ASN A 130 3.38 4.20 -14.66
N ALA A 131 2.59 3.47 -15.44
CA ALA A 131 2.52 3.62 -16.89
C ALA A 131 1.06 3.54 -17.37
N GLU A 132 0.71 4.46 -18.26
CA GLU A 132 -0.60 4.53 -18.88
C GLU A 132 -0.46 4.22 -20.37
N TYR A 133 -1.33 3.36 -20.86
CA TYR A 133 -1.41 2.99 -22.26
C TYR A 133 -2.82 3.16 -22.80
N GLU A 134 -2.92 3.48 -24.09
CA GLU A 134 -4.20 3.66 -24.78
C GLU A 134 -4.29 2.80 -26.05
N ASP A 135 -5.48 2.27 -26.31
CA ASP A 135 -5.89 1.63 -27.57
C ASP A 135 -7.30 2.08 -27.94
N GLY A 136 -7.40 3.15 -28.73
CA GLY A 136 -8.69 3.77 -29.05
C GLY A 136 -9.34 4.39 -27.82
N ASN A 137 -10.41 3.77 -27.32
CA ASN A 137 -11.13 4.21 -26.12
C ASN A 137 -10.76 3.38 -24.87
N SER A 138 -9.94 2.35 -25.03
CA SER A 138 -9.48 1.51 -23.93
C SER A 138 -8.25 2.13 -23.29
N THR A 139 -8.21 2.14 -21.96
CA THR A 139 -7.04 2.56 -21.19
C THR A 139 -6.55 1.38 -20.36
N LEU A 140 -5.23 1.18 -20.32
CA LEU A 140 -4.56 0.20 -19.48
C LEU A 140 -3.55 0.93 -18.60
N GLU A 141 -3.71 0.82 -17.28
CA GLU A 141 -2.78 1.38 -16.30
C GLU A 141 -2.00 0.25 -15.63
N LEU A 142 -0.67 0.42 -15.54
CA LEU A 142 0.22 -0.49 -14.83
C LEU A 142 0.92 0.26 -13.70
N THR A 143 0.87 -0.30 -12.49
CA THR A 143 1.41 0.34 -11.29
C THR A 143 2.27 -0.64 -10.50
N ILE A 144 3.48 -0.23 -10.13
CA ILE A 144 4.40 -1.00 -9.27
C ILE A 144 4.76 -0.17 -8.05
N VAL A 145 4.48 -0.71 -6.86
CA VAL A 145 4.76 -0.09 -5.56
C VAL A 145 5.69 -0.99 -4.74
N ASP A 146 6.88 -0.51 -4.42
CA ASP A 146 7.80 -1.15 -3.47
C ASP A 146 7.87 -0.35 -2.16
N SER A 147 7.40 -0.96 -1.07
CA SER A 147 7.47 -0.38 0.28
C SER A 147 8.73 -0.78 1.06
N GLY A 148 9.68 -1.47 0.41
CA GLY A 148 10.95 -1.88 1.01
C GLY A 148 10.78 -2.88 2.16
N GLY A 149 9.69 -3.66 2.11
CA GLY A 149 9.35 -4.68 3.11
C GLY A 149 8.45 -4.17 4.23
N PHE A 150 8.01 -2.90 4.19
CA PHE A 150 7.00 -2.40 5.12
C PHE A 150 5.63 -2.95 4.75
N GLY A 151 5.35 -4.17 5.22
CA GLY A 151 4.15 -4.95 4.88
C GLY A 151 2.84 -4.23 5.22
N LEU A 152 2.83 -3.40 6.27
CA LEU A 152 1.68 -2.56 6.62
C LEU A 152 1.29 -1.59 5.51
N ALA A 153 2.25 -1.02 4.78
CA ALA A 153 1.92 -0.13 3.66
C ALA A 153 1.30 -0.90 2.48
N ILE A 154 1.76 -2.12 2.20
CA ILE A 154 1.17 -2.96 1.15
C ILE A 154 -0.22 -3.42 1.56
N ASN A 155 -0.41 -3.88 2.80
CA ASN A 155 -1.72 -4.29 3.31
C ASN A 155 -2.73 -3.13 3.29
N ALA A 156 -2.29 -1.90 3.60
CA ALA A 156 -3.15 -0.71 3.51
C ALA A 156 -3.61 -0.41 2.08
N LEU A 157 -2.75 -0.67 1.08
CA LEU A 157 -3.10 -0.52 -0.34
C LEU A 157 -3.90 -1.72 -0.88
N ALA A 158 -3.72 -2.90 -0.28
CA ALA A 158 -4.30 -4.15 -0.72
C ALA A 158 -5.12 -4.79 0.40
N GLY A 159 -6.21 -4.15 0.84
CA GLY A 159 -7.06 -4.65 1.93
C GLY A 159 -7.68 -6.03 1.69
N TRP A 160 -7.68 -6.51 0.45
CA TRP A 160 -8.06 -7.88 0.07
C TRP A 160 -7.05 -8.95 0.52
N THR A 161 -5.86 -8.56 0.99
CA THR A 161 -4.76 -9.45 1.40
C THR A 161 -5.08 -10.39 2.54
N ASN A 162 -6.10 -10.14 3.35
CA ASN A 162 -6.49 -11.04 4.44
C ASN A 162 -7.85 -11.70 4.21
N ILE A 163 -8.43 -11.50 3.02
CA ILE A 163 -9.79 -11.94 2.69
C ILE A 163 -9.71 -13.06 1.66
N GLU A 164 -10.36 -14.18 1.95
CA GLU A 164 -10.69 -15.19 0.95
C GLU A 164 -11.98 -14.74 0.25
N MET A 165 -11.88 -14.37 -1.02
CA MET A 165 -12.98 -13.82 -1.80
C MET A 165 -13.13 -14.64 -3.07
N ASP A 166 -14.35 -15.09 -3.33
CA ASP A 166 -14.74 -15.71 -4.59
C ASP A 166 -16.19 -15.33 -4.87
N LYS A 167 -16.37 -14.31 -5.71
CA LYS A 167 -17.65 -13.70 -6.03
C LYS A 167 -17.84 -13.72 -7.53
N GLU A 168 -19.00 -14.21 -7.95
CA GLU A 168 -19.42 -14.27 -9.35
C GLU A 168 -20.78 -13.60 -9.51
N THR A 169 -20.96 -12.84 -10.59
CA THR A 169 -22.21 -12.18 -10.95
C THR A 169 -22.64 -12.63 -12.35
N SER A 170 -23.76 -12.10 -12.86
CA SER A 170 -24.17 -12.34 -14.24
C SER A 170 -23.22 -11.72 -15.28
N THR A 171 -22.39 -10.76 -14.88
CA THR A 171 -21.56 -9.95 -15.80
C THR A 171 -20.07 -10.04 -15.47
N GLY A 172 -19.68 -10.59 -14.32
CA GLY A 172 -18.30 -10.51 -13.90
C GLY A 172 -17.96 -11.35 -12.69
N TYR A 173 -16.77 -11.11 -12.16
CA TYR A 173 -16.25 -11.78 -10.98
C TYR A 173 -15.27 -10.89 -10.20
N GLU A 174 -15.05 -11.27 -8.95
CA GLU A 174 -14.09 -10.66 -8.04
C GLU A 174 -13.55 -11.76 -7.13
N ARG A 175 -12.23 -11.97 -7.12
CA ARG A 175 -11.64 -13.06 -6.36
C ARG A 175 -10.23 -12.77 -5.85
N THR A 176 -9.91 -13.33 -4.70
CA THR A 176 -8.52 -13.53 -4.29
C THR A 176 -8.05 -14.91 -4.76
N THR A 177 -6.83 -14.98 -5.27
CA THR A 177 -6.30 -16.20 -5.88
C THR A 177 -4.77 -16.24 -5.81
N THR A 178 -4.16 -17.22 -6.46
CA THR A 178 -2.71 -17.28 -6.69
C THR A 178 -2.42 -16.94 -8.14
N ILE A 179 -1.63 -15.89 -8.37
CA ILE A 179 -1.20 -15.44 -9.70
C ILE A 179 0.32 -15.51 -9.73
N ASP A 180 0.88 -16.27 -10.67
CA ASP A 180 2.33 -16.45 -10.83
C ASP A 180 3.06 -16.90 -9.53
N GLY A 181 2.37 -17.70 -8.71
CA GLY A 181 2.90 -18.21 -7.43
C GLY A 181 2.76 -17.26 -6.24
N TYR A 182 2.14 -16.10 -6.44
CA TYR A 182 1.95 -15.04 -5.44
C TYR A 182 0.50 -14.84 -5.09
N LYS A 183 0.23 -14.28 -3.90
CA LYS A 183 -1.12 -13.86 -3.54
C LYS A 183 -1.56 -12.76 -4.52
N GLY A 184 -2.72 -12.95 -5.12
CA GLY A 184 -3.28 -12.03 -6.09
C GLY A 184 -4.76 -11.80 -5.89
N PHE A 185 -5.23 -10.76 -6.55
CA PHE A 185 -6.62 -10.38 -6.69
C PHE A 185 -6.91 -10.20 -8.18
N GLU A 186 -8.07 -10.64 -8.62
CA GLU A 186 -8.51 -10.50 -10.00
C GLU A 186 -10.00 -10.16 -10.01
N SER A 187 -10.37 -9.12 -10.75
CA SER A 187 -11.75 -8.76 -11.01
C SER A 187 -11.95 -8.36 -12.45
N TYR A 188 -13.15 -8.63 -12.98
CA TYR A 188 -13.53 -8.18 -14.31
C TYR A 188 -15.05 -8.12 -14.43
N ASP A 189 -15.58 -7.08 -15.08
CA ASP A 189 -16.99 -6.92 -15.42
C ASP A 189 -17.17 -6.68 -16.94
N THR A 190 -17.96 -7.53 -17.58
CA THR A 190 -18.22 -7.48 -19.02
C THR A 190 -19.22 -6.41 -19.44
N ALA A 191 -20.03 -5.88 -18.52
CA ALA A 191 -21.01 -4.83 -18.81
C ALA A 191 -20.36 -3.45 -18.80
N SER A 192 -19.39 -3.20 -17.91
CA SER A 192 -18.59 -1.97 -17.94
C SER A 192 -17.29 -2.11 -18.75
N GLU A 193 -16.86 -3.34 -19.04
CA GLU A 193 -15.57 -3.64 -19.69
C GLU A 193 -14.37 -3.14 -18.87
N ASP A 194 -14.49 -3.24 -17.55
CA ASP A 194 -13.44 -2.85 -16.62
C ASP A 194 -12.91 -4.07 -15.86
N GLY A 195 -11.66 -4.01 -15.43
CA GLY A 195 -11.12 -5.05 -14.55
C GLY A 195 -9.74 -4.72 -14.00
N SER A 196 -9.34 -5.50 -13.00
CA SER A 196 -8.09 -5.33 -12.28
C SER A 196 -7.42 -6.68 -12.03
N ILE A 197 -6.10 -6.71 -12.15
CA ILE A 197 -5.24 -7.77 -11.62
C ILE A 197 -4.26 -7.10 -10.67
N ALA A 198 -4.15 -7.60 -9.45
CA ALA A 198 -3.16 -7.15 -8.49
C ALA A 198 -2.42 -8.35 -7.88
N VAL A 199 -1.11 -8.23 -7.67
CA VAL A 199 -0.25 -9.30 -7.18
C VAL A 199 0.75 -8.75 -6.17
N ILE A 200 0.93 -9.46 -5.07
CA ILE A 200 1.93 -9.11 -4.05
C ILE A 200 3.12 -10.05 -4.15
N ILE A 201 4.23 -9.49 -4.61
CA ILE A 201 5.47 -10.19 -4.90
C ILE A 201 6.35 -10.15 -3.65
N LYS A 202 6.65 -11.34 -3.11
CA LYS A 202 7.50 -11.55 -1.91
C LYS A 202 7.07 -10.72 -0.70
N ASP A 203 5.77 -10.54 -0.48
CA ASP A 203 5.18 -9.78 0.64
C ASP A 203 5.67 -8.32 0.72
N ARG A 204 6.09 -7.76 -0.41
CA ARG A 204 6.84 -6.49 -0.44
C ARG A 204 6.45 -5.55 -1.58
N VAL A 205 6.31 -6.08 -2.79
CA VAL A 205 6.00 -5.26 -3.97
C VAL A 205 4.57 -5.55 -4.39
N LEU A 206 3.73 -4.51 -4.46
CA LEU A 206 2.41 -4.60 -5.09
C LEU A 206 2.54 -4.22 -6.56
N TYR A 207 2.18 -5.13 -7.45
CA TYR A 207 2.01 -4.86 -8.86
C TYR A 207 0.52 -4.91 -9.20
N SER A 208 0.01 -3.92 -9.94
CA SER A 208 -1.34 -3.95 -10.48
C SER A 208 -1.38 -3.60 -11.96
N ALA A 209 -2.36 -4.20 -12.64
CA ALA A 209 -2.81 -3.86 -13.98
C ALA A 209 -4.31 -3.57 -13.91
N GLU A 210 -4.73 -2.42 -14.41
CA GLU A 210 -6.14 -2.01 -14.45
C GLU A 210 -6.53 -1.66 -15.87
N ILE A 211 -7.68 -2.15 -16.31
CA ILE A 211 -8.22 -1.84 -17.64
C ILE A 211 -9.57 -1.13 -17.50
N THR A 212 -9.79 -0.14 -18.37
CA THR A 212 -11.07 0.54 -18.52
C THR A 212 -11.51 0.49 -19.97
N ASN A 213 -12.81 0.23 -20.21
CA ASN A 213 -13.39 0.05 -21.55
C ASN A 213 -12.60 -0.93 -22.44
N GLY A 214 -12.14 -2.05 -21.88
CA GLY A 214 -11.28 -3.00 -22.57
C GLY A 214 -11.50 -4.45 -22.14
N SER A 215 -11.15 -5.39 -23.01
CA SER A 215 -11.43 -6.82 -22.77
C SER A 215 -10.56 -7.44 -21.67
N GLU A 216 -11.07 -8.46 -20.98
CA GLU A 216 -10.32 -9.26 -20.00
C GLU A 216 -9.02 -9.83 -20.60
N ARG A 217 -9.04 -10.19 -21.89
CA ARG A 217 -7.87 -10.67 -22.60
C ARG A 217 -6.79 -9.58 -22.76
N GLN A 218 -7.21 -8.32 -22.94
CA GLN A 218 -6.29 -7.19 -22.96
C GLN A 218 -5.71 -6.95 -21.57
N LEU A 219 -6.52 -7.00 -20.51
CA LEU A 219 -6.05 -6.94 -19.12
C LEU A 219 -4.99 -8.00 -18.81
N LYS A 220 -5.28 -9.27 -19.11
CA LYS A 220 -4.34 -10.40 -18.93
C LYS A 220 -3.06 -10.26 -19.73
N ARG A 221 -3.11 -9.57 -20.87
CA ARG A 221 -1.92 -9.26 -21.67
C ARG A 221 -1.12 -8.12 -21.03
N GLY A 222 -1.80 -7.10 -20.52
CA GLY A 222 -1.23 -6.02 -19.73
C GLY A 222 -0.43 -6.53 -18.54
N HIS A 223 -1.06 -7.37 -17.71
CA HIS A 223 -0.41 -8.05 -16.57
C HIS A 223 0.87 -8.78 -16.98
N LYS A 224 0.82 -9.56 -18.06
CA LYS A 224 1.96 -10.35 -18.54
C LYS A 224 3.06 -9.53 -19.22
N ALA A 225 2.84 -8.24 -19.45
CA ALA A 225 3.83 -7.39 -20.11
C ALA A 225 4.96 -6.98 -19.17
N VAL A 226 4.72 -7.03 -17.85
CA VAL A 226 5.73 -6.81 -16.81
C VAL A 226 6.19 -8.16 -16.30
N ASP A 227 7.51 -8.41 -16.37
CA ASP A 227 8.09 -9.67 -15.91
C ASP A 227 8.29 -9.66 -14.39
N ILE A 228 7.50 -10.48 -13.68
CA ILE A 228 7.59 -10.64 -12.22
C ILE A 228 8.97 -11.17 -11.81
N ASP A 229 9.64 -11.98 -12.64
CA ASP A 229 10.99 -12.47 -12.33
C ASP A 229 12.03 -11.34 -12.30
N ASP A 230 11.82 -10.28 -13.07
CA ASP A 230 12.70 -9.10 -13.03
C ASP A 230 12.46 -8.28 -11.76
N ILE A 231 11.21 -8.16 -11.30
CA ILE A 231 10.89 -7.59 -9.98
C ILE A 231 11.56 -8.40 -8.87
N GLU A 232 11.46 -9.72 -8.88
CA GLU A 232 12.15 -10.58 -7.90
C GLU A 232 13.66 -10.35 -7.87
N LYS A 233 14.29 -10.24 -9.05
CA LYS A 233 15.73 -9.97 -9.14
C LYS A 233 16.08 -8.61 -8.56
N MET A 234 15.23 -7.59 -8.75
CA MET A 234 15.42 -6.27 -8.15
C MET A 234 15.30 -6.32 -6.63
N ILE A 235 14.29 -7.02 -6.09
CA ILE A 235 14.14 -7.23 -4.64
C ILE A 235 15.43 -7.82 -4.05
N LYS A 236 15.95 -8.91 -4.62
CA LYS A 236 17.19 -9.58 -4.16
C LYS A 236 18.43 -8.67 -4.18
N ARG A 237 18.45 -7.61 -5.00
CA ARG A 237 19.57 -6.65 -5.03
C ARG A 237 19.54 -5.67 -3.85
N THR A 238 18.35 -5.42 -3.29
CA THR A 238 18.16 -4.51 -2.16
C THR A 238 18.38 -5.17 -0.79
N GLU A 239 18.45 -6.50 -0.75
CA GLU A 239 18.68 -7.31 0.47
C GLU A 239 20.17 -7.54 0.79
N LYS A 240 21.07 -6.97 -0.02
CA LYS A 240 22.54 -7.10 0.11
C LYS A 240 23.15 -5.90 0.80
#